data_AF-A0A517VA60-F1
#
_entry.id   AF-A0A517VA60-F1
#
_cell.length_a   1.000
_cell.length_b   1.000
_cell.length_c   1.000
_cell.angle_alpha   90.00
_cell.angle_beta   90.00
_cell.angle_gamma   90.00
#
_symmetry.space_group_name_H-M   'P 1'
#
loop_
_entity.id
_entity.type
_entity.pdbx_description
1 polymer ?
#
loop_
_entity_poly.entity_id
_entity_poly.type
_entity_poly.pdbx_seq_one_letter_code
_entity_poly.pdbx_strand_id
1 'polypeptide(L)'
;MAAPKRTKKTGREASRRVHWIVIVVSGIGLAVLVGVLWHSVDIARQAALHSSCSWPVGKLHLAMHNYHAVHGHFPPAYLADEDGTPIHSWRVLLLPYMDEQQLYDAYSFDEPWNGPNNIRLAHKMPETYHCPSEPESDSVTSYVVIVGKDTAFPFDQPTSSEDFRDGRENTILVAEIADSDILWTEPRDLAADTMSSTVNHESLPSISSARRRGPRVNTAGPITSHSLSRNLAPETLRAFTTIAAGDEISMVEFLDTGFESLGHSAVTDQILRDFSYWNKVSGLWLSRSKVTDAGIKYLRGATHLYSLNLSGTEVTDAALEHLKGLPELHSVNLRGTQVSPRGVLELIASSDSMQIVFPGGWGWKLENSHGFQLKLSSSAITGDLFQLFGTVRAPAYLDLDGIALMDEGLANLGGFEDLRTLRISNTQISSAGLKHLAGLASLRKLDLRGSAVADEGINKLQRALPNCKIDWDGTK
;
A
#
# COMPACT_ATOMS: atom_id res chain seq x y z
N MET A 1 -85.79 -51.34 7.87
CA MET A 1 -84.36 -50.96 7.89
C MET A 1 -84.20 -49.66 7.10
N ALA A 2 -83.94 -48.54 7.76
CA ALA A 2 -83.66 -47.25 7.12
C ALA A 2 -82.22 -46.84 7.44
N ALA A 3 -81.40 -46.61 6.41
CA ALA A 3 -80.00 -46.21 6.55
C ALA A 3 -79.88 -44.70 6.92
N PRO A 4 -78.87 -44.29 7.72
CA PRO A 4 -78.75 -42.91 8.17
C PRO A 4 -78.17 -42.01 7.06
N LYS A 5 -78.75 -40.82 6.87
CA LYS A 5 -78.20 -39.78 6.00
C LYS A 5 -76.93 -39.19 6.63
N ARG A 6 -75.75 -39.52 6.06
CA ARG A 6 -74.47 -38.88 6.40
C ARG A 6 -74.48 -37.39 6.02
N THR A 7 -74.04 -36.56 6.95
CA THR A 7 -74.00 -35.10 6.93
C THR A 7 -72.94 -34.55 5.96
N LYS A 8 -73.37 -33.95 4.83
CA LYS A 8 -72.49 -33.30 3.82
C LYS A 8 -72.02 -31.88 4.18
N LYS A 9 -72.47 -31.28 5.30
CA LYS A 9 -72.17 -29.87 5.65
C LYS A 9 -70.77 -29.65 6.25
N THR A 10 -70.21 -30.63 6.97
CA THR A 10 -68.96 -30.46 7.72
C THR A 10 -67.69 -30.46 6.86
N GLY A 11 -67.68 -31.17 5.72
CA GLY A 11 -66.51 -31.24 4.83
C GLY A 11 -66.24 -29.97 4.01
N ARG A 12 -67.28 -29.21 3.66
CA ARG A 12 -67.14 -27.96 2.89
C ARG A 12 -66.58 -26.80 3.72
N GLU A 13 -66.93 -26.73 5.00
CA GLU A 13 -66.38 -25.73 5.92
C GLU A 13 -64.92 -26.03 6.30
N ALA A 14 -64.58 -27.31 6.52
CA ALA A 14 -63.21 -27.74 6.76
C ALA A 14 -62.30 -27.45 5.55
N SER A 15 -62.76 -27.75 4.32
CA SER A 15 -62.01 -27.46 3.09
C SER A 15 -61.79 -25.95 2.88
N ARG A 16 -62.79 -25.11 3.15
CA ARG A 16 -62.64 -23.64 3.11
C ARG A 16 -61.65 -23.13 4.15
N ARG A 17 -61.64 -23.68 5.37
CA ARG A 17 -60.67 -23.32 6.41
C ARG A 17 -59.25 -23.70 6.01
N VAL A 18 -59.04 -24.90 5.47
CA VAL A 18 -57.73 -25.35 4.97
C VAL A 18 -57.27 -24.45 3.81
N HIS A 19 -58.16 -24.10 2.89
CA HIS A 19 -57.83 -23.22 1.76
C HIS A 19 -57.44 -21.80 2.23
N TRP A 20 -58.15 -21.23 3.20
CA TRP A 20 -57.78 -19.95 3.80
C TRP A 20 -56.44 -20.00 4.54
N ILE A 21 -56.16 -21.07 5.27
CA ILE A 21 -54.87 -21.27 5.95
C ILE A 21 -53.73 -21.32 4.93
N VAL A 22 -53.90 -22.06 3.82
CA VAL A 22 -52.89 -22.15 2.76
C VAL A 22 -52.63 -20.78 2.10
N ILE A 23 -53.68 -19.99 1.83
CA ILE A 23 -53.54 -18.64 1.27
C ILE A 23 -52.78 -17.72 2.23
N VAL A 24 -53.13 -17.73 3.52
CA VAL A 24 -52.48 -16.88 4.53
C VAL A 24 -51.02 -17.27 4.72
N VAL A 25 -50.72 -18.57 4.83
CA VAL A 25 -49.34 -19.06 4.97
C VAL A 25 -48.51 -18.74 3.72
N SER A 26 -49.08 -18.88 2.52
CA SER A 26 -48.39 -18.53 1.27
C SER A 26 -48.14 -17.02 1.15
N GLY A 27 -49.10 -16.19 1.59
CA GLY A 27 -48.96 -14.73 1.61
C GLY A 27 -47.89 -14.25 2.60
N ILE A 28 -47.83 -14.85 3.80
CA ILE A 28 -46.77 -14.58 4.79
C ILE A 28 -45.41 -15.02 4.23
N GLY A 29 -45.33 -16.21 3.63
CA GLY A 29 -44.11 -16.70 2.99
C GLY A 29 -43.59 -15.76 1.89
N LEU A 30 -44.48 -15.25 1.04
CA LEU A 30 -44.14 -14.28 -0.01
C LEU A 30 -43.68 -12.94 0.59
N ALA A 31 -44.37 -12.43 1.62
CA ALA A 31 -43.98 -11.19 2.28
C ALA A 31 -42.59 -11.28 2.96
N VAL A 32 -42.31 -12.41 3.60
CA VAL A 32 -40.97 -12.69 4.18
C VAL A 32 -39.91 -12.76 3.08
N LEU A 33 -40.18 -13.47 1.98
CA LEU A 33 -39.27 -13.55 0.83
C LEU A 33 -38.99 -12.16 0.21
N VAL A 34 -40.02 -11.35 0.00
CA VAL A 34 -39.88 -9.97 -0.50
C VAL A 34 -39.09 -9.12 0.48
N GLY A 35 -39.32 -9.26 1.79
CA GLY A 35 -38.55 -8.55 2.82
C GLY A 35 -37.07 -8.95 2.85
N VAL A 36 -36.77 -10.24 2.72
CA VAL A 36 -35.39 -10.76 2.64
C VAL A 36 -34.71 -10.30 1.36
N LEU A 37 -35.39 -10.34 0.22
CA LEU A 37 -34.86 -9.85 -1.06
C LEU A 37 -34.65 -8.34 -1.04
N TRP A 38 -35.58 -7.56 -0.48
CA TRP A 38 -35.44 -6.12 -0.30
C TRP A 38 -34.23 -5.79 0.58
N HIS A 39 -34.07 -6.48 1.70
CA HIS A 39 -32.89 -6.32 2.56
C HIS A 39 -31.59 -6.70 1.85
N SER A 40 -31.60 -7.77 1.06
CA SER A 40 -30.42 -8.21 0.29
C SER A 40 -30.06 -7.22 -0.82
N VAL A 41 -31.05 -6.67 -1.51
CA VAL A 41 -30.85 -5.63 -2.55
C VAL A 41 -30.38 -4.32 -1.92
N ASP A 42 -30.92 -3.93 -0.76
CA ASP A 42 -30.47 -2.75 -0.01
C ASP A 42 -29.02 -2.94 0.47
N ILE A 43 -28.66 -4.11 1.01
CA ILE A 43 -27.27 -4.46 1.37
C ILE A 43 -26.35 -4.36 0.14
N ALA A 44 -26.73 -4.96 -0.99
CA ALA A 44 -25.90 -4.95 -2.21
C ALA A 44 -25.75 -3.54 -2.81
N ARG A 45 -26.83 -2.76 -2.85
CA ARG A 45 -26.82 -1.36 -3.30
C ARG A 45 -25.95 -0.49 -2.39
N GLN A 46 -26.04 -0.71 -1.08
CA GLN A 46 -25.20 0.00 -0.13
C GLN A 46 -23.74 -0.43 -0.22
N ALA A 47 -23.43 -1.71 -0.41
CA ALA A 47 -22.05 -2.17 -0.64
C ALA A 47 -21.41 -1.51 -1.88
N ALA A 48 -22.19 -1.35 -2.96
CA ALA A 48 -21.75 -0.64 -4.17
C ALA A 48 -21.53 0.87 -3.93
N LEU A 49 -22.41 1.54 -3.18
CA LEU A 49 -22.21 2.94 -2.76
C LEU A 49 -21.00 3.10 -1.81
N HIS A 50 -20.71 2.10 -0.98
CA HIS A 50 -19.59 2.10 -0.04
C HIS A 50 -18.22 1.98 -0.73
N SER A 51 -18.11 1.23 -1.83
CA SER A 51 -16.86 1.13 -2.61
C SER A 51 -16.66 2.31 -3.57
N SER A 52 -17.72 3.04 -3.90
CA SER A 52 -17.69 4.07 -4.95
C SER A 52 -16.68 5.20 -4.67
N CYS A 53 -16.58 5.69 -3.43
CA CYS A 53 -15.55 6.71 -3.09
C CYS A 53 -14.23 6.13 -2.61
N SER A 54 -14.10 4.80 -2.48
CA SER A 54 -12.80 4.20 -2.15
C SER A 54 -11.84 4.30 -3.32
N TRP A 55 -12.34 4.25 -4.56
CA TRP A 55 -11.49 4.31 -5.75
C TRP A 55 -10.83 5.68 -5.97
N PRO A 56 -11.55 6.83 -5.94
CA PRO A 56 -10.93 8.15 -6.05
C PRO A 56 -9.89 8.39 -4.95
N VAL A 57 -10.26 8.09 -3.70
CA VAL A 57 -9.36 8.19 -2.53
C VAL A 57 -8.10 7.32 -2.71
N GLY A 58 -8.24 6.12 -3.28
CA GLY A 58 -7.10 5.25 -3.56
C GLY A 58 -6.14 5.79 -4.62
N LYS A 59 -6.67 6.31 -5.73
CA LYS A 59 -5.87 6.97 -6.77
C LYS A 59 -5.14 8.18 -6.23
N LEU A 60 -5.82 8.99 -5.42
CA LEU A 60 -5.25 10.15 -4.75
C LEU A 60 -4.12 9.75 -3.77
N HIS A 61 -4.31 8.66 -3.03
CA HIS A 61 -3.27 8.10 -2.18
C HIS A 61 -2.02 7.71 -2.99
N LEU A 62 -2.23 7.00 -4.10
CA LEU A 62 -1.16 6.55 -4.97
C LEU A 62 -0.40 7.75 -5.56
N ALA A 63 -1.12 8.79 -5.98
CA ALA A 63 -0.53 10.03 -6.48
C ALA A 63 0.32 10.74 -5.42
N MET A 64 -0.15 10.81 -4.17
CA MET A 64 0.62 11.38 -3.03
C MET A 64 1.93 10.62 -2.79
N HIS A 65 1.91 9.28 -2.80
CA HIS A 65 3.13 8.47 -2.64
C HIS A 65 4.07 8.59 -3.84
N ASN A 66 3.52 8.67 -5.05
CA ASN A 66 4.32 8.88 -6.27
C ASN A 66 4.91 10.29 -6.32
N TYR A 67 4.24 11.31 -5.77
CA TYR A 67 4.85 12.63 -5.57
C TYR A 67 6.00 12.53 -4.55
N HIS A 68 5.75 11.93 -3.39
CA HIS A 68 6.77 11.72 -2.36
C HIS A 68 8.00 10.96 -2.87
N ALA A 69 7.79 9.98 -3.74
CA ALA A 69 8.85 9.25 -4.43
C ALA A 69 9.88 10.12 -5.14
N VAL A 70 9.35 11.10 -5.88
CA VAL A 70 10.11 11.93 -6.81
C VAL A 70 10.73 13.09 -6.06
N HIS A 71 10.01 13.65 -5.09
CA HIS A 71 10.40 14.87 -4.38
C HIS A 71 11.06 14.61 -3.02
N GLY A 72 10.99 13.37 -2.49
CA GLY A 72 11.49 13.01 -1.16
C GLY A 72 10.61 13.46 0.01
N HIS A 73 9.45 14.07 -0.28
CA HIS A 73 8.50 14.59 0.70
C HIS A 73 7.08 14.61 0.13
N PHE A 74 6.04 14.58 0.97
CA PHE A 74 4.67 14.83 0.54
C PHE A 74 4.50 16.27 0.04
N PRO A 75 3.55 16.55 -0.88
CA PRO A 75 3.36 17.92 -1.35
C PRO A 75 3.02 18.84 -0.17
N PRO A 76 3.47 20.12 -0.20
CA PRO A 76 2.97 21.11 0.76
C PRO A 76 1.46 21.30 0.58
N ALA A 77 0.76 21.88 1.58
CA ALA A 77 -0.68 22.16 1.45
C ALA A 77 -0.97 23.10 0.27
N TYR A 78 -0.06 24.03 0.03
CA TYR A 78 -0.13 24.96 -1.09
C TYR A 78 1.26 25.47 -1.44
N LEU A 79 1.41 26.01 -2.65
CA LEU A 79 2.51 26.91 -2.96
C LEU A 79 2.08 28.33 -2.64
N ALA A 80 2.95 29.07 -1.97
CA ALA A 80 2.74 30.48 -1.63
C ALA A 80 3.55 31.40 -2.55
N ASP A 81 3.11 32.65 -2.68
CA ASP A 81 3.92 33.72 -3.27
C ASP A 81 4.99 34.24 -2.28
N GLU A 82 5.75 35.26 -2.69
CA GLU A 82 6.80 35.87 -1.86
C GLU A 82 6.27 36.46 -0.54
N ASP A 83 4.99 36.83 -0.49
CA ASP A 83 4.31 37.39 0.69
C ASP A 83 3.72 36.29 1.60
N GLY A 84 3.85 35.02 1.23
CA GLY A 84 3.28 33.88 1.95
C GLY A 84 1.78 33.67 1.67
N THR A 85 1.24 34.31 0.63
CA THR A 85 -0.16 34.14 0.23
C THR A 85 -0.32 32.81 -0.51
N PRO A 86 -1.27 31.93 -0.14
CA PRO A 86 -1.53 30.70 -0.87
C PRO A 86 -2.00 30.99 -2.31
N ILE A 87 -1.24 30.55 -3.30
CA ILE A 87 -1.54 30.80 -4.73
C ILE A 87 -1.83 29.53 -5.53
N HIS A 88 -1.33 28.36 -5.14
CA HIS A 88 -1.61 27.09 -5.83
C HIS A 88 -1.93 25.95 -4.87
N SER A 89 -2.98 25.18 -5.15
CA SER A 89 -3.36 24.02 -4.35
C SER A 89 -2.43 22.82 -4.58
N TRP A 90 -2.18 22.03 -3.52
CA TRP A 90 -1.57 20.71 -3.60
C TRP A 90 -2.23 19.80 -4.64
N ARG A 91 -3.53 19.98 -4.88
CA ARG A 91 -4.29 19.23 -5.89
C ARG A 91 -3.65 19.39 -7.26
N VAL A 92 -3.37 20.63 -7.68
CA VAL A 92 -2.77 20.91 -8.99
C VAL A 92 -1.39 20.24 -9.14
N LEU A 93 -0.60 20.17 -8.05
CA LEU A 93 0.71 19.49 -8.05
C LEU A 93 0.60 17.98 -8.32
N LEU A 94 -0.54 17.36 -8.03
CA LEU A 94 -0.76 15.93 -8.21
C LEU A 94 -1.25 15.53 -9.61
N LEU A 95 -1.69 16.48 -10.44
CA LEU A 95 -2.23 16.19 -11.78
C LEU A 95 -1.30 15.28 -12.64
N PRO A 96 0.03 15.51 -12.69
CA PRO A 96 0.94 14.64 -13.46
C PRO A 96 0.96 13.18 -12.98
N TYR A 97 0.53 12.93 -11.74
CA TYR A 97 0.52 11.61 -11.08
C TYR A 97 -0.86 10.93 -11.13
N MET A 98 -1.84 11.54 -11.80
CA MET A 98 -3.24 11.09 -11.83
C MET A 98 -3.87 11.03 -13.22
N ASP A 99 -3.05 10.93 -14.27
CA ASP A 99 -3.50 10.92 -15.66
C ASP A 99 -3.83 12.29 -16.28
N GLU A 100 -3.54 13.39 -15.59
CA GLU A 100 -4.07 14.72 -15.92
C GLU A 100 -3.00 15.68 -16.49
N GLN A 101 -2.06 15.16 -17.29
CA GLN A 101 -0.95 15.98 -17.82
C GLN A 101 -1.44 17.13 -18.70
N GLN A 102 -2.44 16.89 -19.55
CA GLN A 102 -2.99 17.95 -20.42
C GLN A 102 -3.60 19.10 -19.61
N LEU A 103 -4.21 18.78 -18.47
CA LEU A 103 -4.76 19.78 -17.56
C LEU A 103 -3.65 20.51 -16.81
N TYR A 104 -2.60 19.79 -16.39
CA TYR A 104 -1.41 20.38 -15.78
C TYR A 104 -0.70 21.36 -16.71
N ASP A 105 -0.48 20.98 -17.98
CA ASP A 105 0.19 21.83 -18.98
C ASP A 105 -0.65 23.07 -19.34
N ALA A 106 -1.97 23.00 -19.15
CA ALA A 106 -2.88 24.13 -19.36
C ALA A 106 -2.95 25.08 -18.16
N TYR A 107 -2.53 24.64 -16.97
CA TYR A 107 -2.54 25.43 -15.75
C TYR A 107 -1.32 26.36 -15.70
N SER A 108 -1.54 27.63 -15.36
CA SER A 108 -0.49 28.64 -15.29
C SER A 108 0.00 28.82 -13.86
N PHE A 109 1.27 28.48 -13.61
CA PHE A 109 1.93 28.71 -12.32
C PHE A 109 2.44 30.16 -12.15
N ASP A 110 2.30 31.01 -13.18
CA ASP A 110 2.70 32.43 -13.13
C ASP A 110 1.57 33.35 -12.62
N GLU A 111 0.40 32.81 -12.27
CA GLU A 111 -0.75 33.56 -11.77
C GLU A 111 -1.47 32.77 -10.65
N PRO A 112 -2.22 33.41 -9.74
CA PRO A 112 -2.91 32.68 -8.68
C PRO A 112 -3.98 31.73 -9.23
N TRP A 113 -4.43 30.79 -8.40
CA TRP A 113 -5.47 29.81 -8.74
C TRP A 113 -6.79 30.42 -9.27
N ASN A 114 -7.13 31.64 -8.85
CA ASN A 114 -8.29 32.41 -9.29
C ASN A 114 -7.96 33.44 -10.37
N GLY A 115 -6.77 33.34 -10.96
CA GLY A 115 -6.31 34.16 -12.07
C GLY A 115 -7.13 33.97 -13.35
N PRO A 116 -6.96 34.87 -14.34
CA PRO A 116 -7.78 34.91 -15.54
C PRO A 116 -7.67 33.67 -16.43
N ASN A 117 -6.59 32.88 -16.35
CA ASN A 117 -6.44 31.61 -17.06
C ASN A 117 -6.91 30.44 -16.20
N ASN A 118 -6.45 30.37 -14.95
CA ASN A 118 -6.71 29.25 -14.05
C ASN A 118 -8.19 29.10 -13.65
N ILE A 119 -8.92 30.21 -13.48
CA ILE A 119 -10.35 30.14 -13.13
C ILE A 119 -11.19 29.43 -14.21
N ARG A 120 -10.74 29.44 -15.47
CA ARG A 120 -11.43 28.74 -16.58
C ARG A 120 -11.26 27.22 -16.51
N LEU A 121 -10.28 26.75 -15.74
CA LEU A 121 -10.03 25.32 -15.51
C LEU A 121 -10.84 24.77 -14.34
N ALA A 122 -11.54 25.63 -13.58
CA ALA A 122 -12.33 25.20 -12.42
C ALA A 122 -13.35 24.10 -12.79
N HIS A 123 -14.04 24.20 -13.94
CA HIS A 123 -15.00 23.19 -14.44
C HIS A 123 -14.37 21.98 -15.15
N LYS A 124 -13.04 21.84 -15.08
CA LYS A 124 -12.31 20.67 -15.62
C LYS A 124 -11.75 19.82 -14.48
N MET A 125 -12.47 19.72 -13.37
CA MET A 125 -12.03 18.96 -12.22
C MET A 125 -11.82 17.48 -12.59
N PRO A 126 -10.66 16.89 -12.29
CA PRO A 126 -10.46 15.45 -12.37
C PRO A 126 -11.47 14.68 -11.51
N GLU A 127 -12.04 13.59 -12.05
CA GLU A 127 -12.98 12.72 -11.33
C GLU A 127 -12.42 12.21 -9.99
N THR A 128 -11.09 12.10 -9.89
CA THR A 128 -10.39 11.66 -8.67
C THR A 128 -10.61 12.59 -7.47
N TYR A 129 -10.98 13.85 -7.69
CA TYR A 129 -11.31 14.79 -6.60
C TYR A 129 -12.76 14.73 -6.15
N HIS A 130 -13.61 13.95 -6.82
CA HIS A 130 -15.01 13.83 -6.48
C HIS A 130 -15.31 12.47 -5.83
N CYS A 131 -16.12 12.48 -4.77
CA CYS A 131 -16.67 11.28 -4.16
C CYS A 131 -18.03 10.97 -4.82
N PRO A 132 -18.22 9.84 -5.53
CA PRO A 132 -19.47 9.55 -6.23
C PRO A 132 -20.72 9.39 -5.35
N SER A 133 -20.59 9.46 -4.01
CA SER A 133 -21.75 9.52 -3.12
C SER A 133 -22.24 10.93 -2.82
N GLU A 134 -21.48 11.96 -3.20
CA GLU A 134 -21.87 13.37 -3.13
C GLU A 134 -22.65 13.76 -4.40
N PRO A 135 -23.40 14.87 -4.39
CA PRO A 135 -24.01 15.42 -5.60
C PRO A 135 -22.95 15.70 -6.66
N GLU A 136 -23.26 15.36 -7.92
CA GLU A 136 -22.33 15.54 -9.04
C GLU A 136 -21.85 16.99 -9.13
N SER A 137 -20.52 17.16 -9.22
CA SER A 137 -19.87 18.45 -9.35
C SER A 137 -18.67 18.33 -10.27
N ASP A 138 -18.47 19.34 -11.13
CA ASP A 138 -17.37 19.42 -12.09
C ASP A 138 -16.25 20.37 -11.64
N SER A 139 -16.39 20.95 -10.44
CA SER A 139 -15.52 22.04 -9.97
C SER A 139 -15.19 22.00 -8.48
N VAL A 140 -15.99 21.30 -7.68
CA VAL A 140 -15.89 21.31 -6.23
C VAL A 140 -15.42 19.94 -5.71
N THR A 141 -14.35 19.96 -4.91
CA THR A 141 -13.70 18.74 -4.40
C THR A 141 -14.48 18.11 -3.26
N SER A 142 -14.39 16.79 -3.10
CA SER A 142 -14.87 16.04 -1.92
C SER A 142 -13.73 15.64 -0.98
N TYR A 143 -12.49 16.01 -1.29
CA TYR A 143 -11.30 15.61 -0.53
C TYR A 143 -10.41 16.79 -0.19
N VAL A 144 -9.92 16.79 1.05
CA VAL A 144 -9.09 17.84 1.67
C VAL A 144 -7.94 17.24 2.44
N VAL A 145 -6.89 18.02 2.65
CA VAL A 145 -5.86 17.72 3.65
C VAL A 145 -6.19 18.43 4.97
N ILE A 146 -5.52 18.05 6.06
CA ILE A 146 -5.61 18.76 7.34
C ILE A 146 -4.37 19.64 7.48
N VAL A 147 -4.57 20.96 7.54
CA VAL A 147 -3.51 21.96 7.54
C VAL A 147 -3.25 22.45 8.96
N GLY A 148 -1.98 22.51 9.35
CA GLY A 148 -1.57 23.03 10.65
C GLY A 148 -0.14 22.64 11.00
N LYS A 149 0.45 23.37 11.95
CA LYS A 149 1.87 23.26 12.32
C LYS A 149 2.32 21.84 12.66
N ASP A 150 1.49 21.09 13.38
CA ASP A 150 1.82 19.74 13.86
C ASP A 150 1.12 18.64 13.04
N THR A 151 0.64 18.97 11.83
CA THR A 151 -0.04 18.05 10.91
C THR A 151 0.91 17.54 9.83
N ALA A 152 0.45 16.61 8.98
CA ALA A 152 1.21 16.20 7.79
C ALA A 152 1.33 17.29 6.71
N PHE A 153 0.60 18.41 6.87
CA PHE A 153 0.60 19.54 5.94
C PHE A 153 0.79 20.85 6.71
N PRO A 154 2.03 21.17 7.15
CA PRO A 154 2.36 22.41 7.84
C PRO A 154 2.45 23.57 6.86
N PHE A 155 1.29 23.97 6.31
CA PHE A 155 1.14 25.10 5.40
C PHE A 155 1.93 24.92 4.09
N ASP A 156 2.80 25.88 3.75
CA ASP A 156 3.66 25.86 2.55
C ASP A 156 4.89 24.96 2.70
N GLN A 157 5.14 24.41 3.90
CA GLN A 157 6.29 23.55 4.14
C GLN A 157 5.99 22.09 3.78
N PRO A 158 6.91 21.42 3.07
CA PRO A 158 6.78 20.00 2.80
C PRO A 158 7.01 19.16 4.07
N THR A 159 6.40 17.97 4.11
CA THR A 159 6.63 16.99 5.18
C THR A 159 7.30 15.74 4.61
N SER A 160 8.47 15.41 5.13
CA SER A 160 9.22 14.22 4.76
C SER A 160 8.81 13.01 5.61
N SER A 161 9.25 11.82 5.20
CA SER A 161 8.99 10.60 5.99
C SER A 161 9.61 10.62 7.39
N GLU A 162 10.67 11.40 7.62
CA GLU A 162 11.39 11.47 8.91
C GLU A 162 10.68 12.36 9.94
N ASP A 163 9.76 13.22 9.49
CA ASP A 163 9.06 14.17 10.34
C ASP A 163 7.94 13.52 11.17
N PHE A 164 7.45 12.35 10.74
CA PHE A 164 6.42 11.57 11.44
C PHE A 164 7.02 10.83 12.65
N ARG A 165 6.75 11.34 13.86
CA ARG A 165 7.36 10.88 15.11
C ARG A 165 6.64 9.68 15.74
N ASP A 166 5.36 9.49 15.42
CA ASP A 166 4.49 8.42 15.95
C ASP A 166 4.12 7.35 14.89
N GLY A 167 4.80 7.39 13.74
CA GLY A 167 4.58 6.45 12.63
C GLY A 167 3.57 6.96 11.60
N ARG A 168 3.96 6.89 10.32
CA ARG A 168 3.17 7.41 9.20
C ARG A 168 1.78 6.80 9.07
N GLU A 169 1.61 5.55 9.46
CA GLU A 169 0.33 4.85 9.47
C GLU A 169 -0.69 5.42 10.46
N ASN A 170 -0.26 6.28 11.39
CA ASN A 170 -1.12 6.89 12.41
C ASN A 170 -1.55 8.32 12.06
N THR A 171 -1.02 8.92 10.99
CA THR A 171 -1.40 10.28 10.60
C THR A 171 -2.22 10.27 9.31
N ILE A 172 -3.40 10.90 9.33
CA ILE A 172 -4.25 11.11 8.16
C ILE A 172 -3.56 12.08 7.18
N LEU A 173 -3.49 11.70 5.90
CA LEU A 173 -3.08 12.60 4.82
C LEU A 173 -4.28 13.34 4.22
N VAL A 174 -5.24 12.56 3.71
CA VAL A 174 -6.39 13.06 2.98
C VAL A 174 -7.65 12.57 3.67
N ALA A 175 -8.62 13.47 3.81
CA ALA A 175 -9.92 13.20 4.37
C ALA A 175 -11.04 13.62 3.42
N GLU A 176 -12.13 12.86 3.45
CA GLU A 176 -13.39 13.23 2.83
C GLU A 176 -14.08 14.36 3.60
N ILE A 177 -14.70 15.25 2.84
CA ILE A 177 -15.60 16.29 3.33
C ILE A 177 -16.85 16.29 2.45
N ALA A 178 -18.02 16.23 3.11
CA ALA A 178 -19.31 16.34 2.45
C ALA A 178 -19.69 17.80 2.22
N ASP A 179 -20.39 18.06 1.11
CA ASP A 179 -20.91 19.39 0.75
C ASP A 179 -19.84 20.50 0.89
N SER A 180 -18.62 20.19 0.42
CA SER A 180 -17.55 21.19 0.37
C SER A 180 -17.97 22.32 -0.58
N ASP A 181 -17.54 23.54 -0.30
CA ASP A 181 -17.67 24.70 -1.19
C ASP A 181 -16.31 25.08 -1.80
N ILE A 182 -15.35 24.14 -1.77
CA ILE A 182 -13.96 24.35 -2.13
C ILE A 182 -13.77 24.01 -3.61
N LEU A 183 -13.35 24.99 -4.41
CA LEU A 183 -12.94 24.72 -5.78
C LEU A 183 -11.68 23.85 -5.79
N TRP A 184 -11.58 22.88 -6.71
CA TRP A 184 -10.42 21.97 -6.71
C TRP A 184 -9.08 22.66 -6.98
N THR A 185 -9.09 23.85 -7.60
CA THR A 185 -7.88 24.68 -7.80
C THR A 185 -7.56 25.56 -6.59
N GLU A 186 -8.52 25.78 -5.69
CA GLU A 186 -8.39 26.65 -4.53
C GLU A 186 -7.45 26.02 -3.46
N PRO A 187 -6.45 26.76 -2.96
CA PRO A 187 -5.54 26.32 -1.90
C PRO A 187 -6.20 26.44 -0.51
N ARG A 188 -7.47 25.99 -0.40
CA ARG A 188 -8.22 25.94 0.86
C ARG A 188 -8.48 24.49 1.25
N ASP A 189 -8.31 24.21 2.54
CA ASP A 189 -8.40 22.89 3.15
C ASP A 189 -8.84 23.01 4.62
N LEU A 190 -8.94 21.90 5.36
CA LEU A 190 -9.39 21.92 6.76
C LEU A 190 -8.25 22.35 7.69
N ALA A 191 -8.40 23.48 8.37
CA ALA A 191 -7.42 23.94 9.36
C ALA A 191 -7.63 23.24 10.72
N ALA A 192 -6.58 22.62 11.24
CA ALA A 192 -6.61 21.78 12.44
C ALA A 192 -7.05 22.54 13.72
N ASP A 193 -6.84 23.85 13.77
CA ASP A 193 -7.16 24.72 14.91
C ASP A 193 -8.63 25.17 14.95
N THR A 194 -9.32 25.14 13.81
CA THR A 194 -10.70 25.63 13.65
C THR A 194 -11.70 24.54 13.30
N MET A 195 -11.24 23.38 12.82
CA MET A 195 -12.12 22.24 12.57
C MET A 195 -12.68 21.62 13.87
N SER A 196 -13.84 20.98 13.76
CA SER A 196 -14.42 20.18 14.84
C SER A 196 -13.50 19.01 15.19
N SER A 197 -13.44 18.68 16.48
CA SER A 197 -12.83 17.45 16.96
C SER A 197 -13.71 16.21 16.80
N THR A 198 -14.89 16.33 16.21
CA THR A 198 -15.76 15.18 15.87
C THR A 198 -16.06 15.15 14.37
N VAL A 199 -16.24 13.94 13.83
CA VAL A 199 -16.67 13.76 12.44
C VAL A 199 -18.15 14.13 12.25
N ASN A 200 -18.53 14.58 11.06
CA ASN A 200 -19.91 14.99 10.72
C ASN A 200 -20.51 16.05 11.67
N HIS A 201 -19.70 17.00 12.11
CA HIS A 201 -20.21 18.10 12.93
C HIS A 201 -21.08 19.04 12.08
N GLU A 202 -22.24 19.43 12.59
CA GLU A 202 -23.25 20.16 11.78
C GLU A 202 -22.89 21.64 11.54
N SER A 203 -22.11 22.27 12.42
CA SER A 203 -21.90 23.73 12.40
C SER A 203 -20.46 24.19 12.27
N LEU A 204 -19.50 23.28 12.40
CA LEU A 204 -18.07 23.59 12.30
C LEU A 204 -17.49 22.76 11.15
N PRO A 205 -16.50 23.28 10.41
CA PRO A 205 -15.78 22.49 9.42
C PRO A 205 -15.31 21.17 10.05
N SER A 206 -15.58 20.05 9.40
CA SER A 206 -15.23 18.73 9.95
C SER A 206 -14.98 17.72 8.85
N ILE A 207 -14.20 16.70 9.18
CA ILE A 207 -14.10 15.50 8.35
C ILE A 207 -15.49 14.85 8.33
N SER A 208 -16.09 14.71 7.15
CA SER A 208 -17.53 14.45 7.03
C SER A 208 -17.90 13.68 5.78
N SER A 209 -19.05 13.01 5.83
CA SER A 209 -19.61 12.24 4.72
C SER A 209 -21.11 12.10 4.90
N ALA A 210 -21.87 12.21 3.81
CA ALA A 210 -23.31 11.90 3.81
C ALA A 210 -23.60 10.42 4.17
N ARG A 211 -22.58 9.55 4.21
CA ARG A 211 -22.71 8.09 4.34
C ARG A 211 -22.81 7.59 5.77
N ARG A 212 -23.61 6.53 5.98
CA ARG A 212 -23.82 5.89 7.29
C ARG A 212 -22.53 5.38 7.96
N ARG A 213 -21.57 4.85 7.20
CA ARG A 213 -20.28 4.32 7.74
C ARG A 213 -19.22 5.39 8.00
N GLY A 214 -19.56 6.66 7.82
CA GLY A 214 -18.66 7.78 8.09
C GLY A 214 -17.69 8.09 6.94
N PRO A 215 -16.84 9.11 7.13
CA PRO A 215 -15.95 9.63 6.10
C PRO A 215 -14.76 8.72 5.81
N ARG A 216 -14.30 8.77 4.55
CA ARG A 216 -13.12 8.07 4.06
C ARG A 216 -11.86 8.88 4.31
N VAL A 217 -10.82 8.19 4.75
CA VAL A 217 -9.49 8.79 4.98
C VAL A 217 -8.39 7.85 4.52
N ASN A 218 -7.23 8.42 4.23
CA ASN A 218 -5.97 7.70 4.04
C ASN A 218 -4.92 8.24 5.00
N THR A 219 -3.86 7.46 5.22
CA THR A 219 -2.74 7.87 6.08
C THR A 219 -1.45 8.07 5.30
N ALA A 220 -0.42 8.59 5.97
CA ALA A 220 0.90 8.72 5.37
C ALA A 220 1.61 7.35 5.21
N GLY A 221 1.03 6.29 5.78
CA GLY A 221 1.57 4.94 5.83
C GLY A 221 1.35 4.14 4.53
N PRO A 222 1.21 2.80 4.63
CA PRO A 222 0.89 1.94 3.49
C PRO A 222 -0.38 2.38 2.77
N ILE A 223 -0.52 2.01 1.49
CA ILE A 223 -1.66 2.43 0.66
C ILE A 223 -2.94 1.68 1.04
N THR A 224 -3.59 2.19 2.08
CA THR A 224 -4.86 1.74 2.61
C THR A 224 -5.85 2.89 2.67
N SER A 225 -7.13 2.57 2.54
CA SER A 225 -8.22 3.51 2.73
C SER A 225 -9.10 3.02 3.87
N HIS A 226 -9.46 3.94 4.75
CA HIS A 226 -10.16 3.68 6.00
C HIS A 226 -11.48 4.43 6.04
N SER A 227 -12.39 3.97 6.91
CA SER A 227 -13.64 4.67 7.22
C SER A 227 -13.59 5.09 8.69
N LEU A 228 -13.72 6.38 8.98
CA LEU A 228 -13.78 6.85 10.36
C LEU A 228 -15.17 6.55 10.94
N SER A 229 -15.18 6.00 12.17
CA SER A 229 -16.41 5.81 12.92
C SER A 229 -17.09 7.17 13.17
N ARG A 230 -18.42 7.22 13.06
CA ARG A 230 -19.21 8.41 13.42
C ARG A 230 -19.10 8.77 14.91
N ASN A 231 -18.73 7.79 15.74
CA ASN A 231 -18.59 7.94 17.19
C ASN A 231 -17.12 7.96 17.63
N LEU A 232 -16.19 8.28 16.71
CA LEU A 232 -14.76 8.38 17.03
C LEU A 232 -14.56 9.41 18.16
N ALA A 233 -13.79 9.03 19.18
CA ALA A 233 -13.51 9.92 20.30
C ALA A 233 -12.72 11.15 19.82
N PRO A 234 -13.02 12.36 20.36
CA PRO A 234 -12.36 13.59 19.94
C PRO A 234 -10.83 13.56 20.06
N GLU A 235 -10.32 12.96 21.12
CA GLU A 235 -8.89 12.83 21.41
C GLU A 235 -8.22 11.94 20.37
N THR A 236 -8.89 10.87 19.97
CA THR A 236 -8.43 9.95 18.93
C THR A 236 -8.39 10.64 17.56
N LEU A 237 -9.39 11.45 17.21
CA LEU A 237 -9.35 12.21 15.95
C LEU A 237 -8.19 13.21 15.94
N ARG A 238 -7.98 13.93 17.04
CA ARG A 238 -6.85 14.87 17.18
C ARG A 238 -5.51 14.15 16.99
N ALA A 239 -5.36 12.98 17.61
CA ALA A 239 -4.15 12.17 17.46
C ALA A 239 -3.86 11.84 15.98
N PHE A 240 -4.87 11.40 15.23
CA PHE A 240 -4.69 11.06 13.82
C PHE A 240 -4.46 12.25 12.89
N THR A 241 -4.76 13.46 13.32
CA THR A 241 -4.48 14.68 12.54
C THR A 241 -3.09 15.27 12.80
N THR A 242 -2.29 14.65 13.67
CA THR A 242 -0.98 15.14 14.10
C THR A 242 0.14 14.13 13.75
N ILE A 243 1.36 14.62 13.51
CA ILE A 243 2.56 13.81 13.19
C ILE A 243 3.36 13.37 14.43
N ALA A 244 2.87 13.73 15.62
CA ALA A 244 3.58 13.60 16.89
C ALA A 244 2.63 13.42 18.09
N ALA A 245 1.51 12.71 17.91
CA ALA A 245 0.48 12.57 18.93
C ALA A 245 0.92 11.71 20.12
N GLY A 246 2.03 10.97 19.98
CA GLY A 246 2.62 10.09 20.99
C GLY A 246 2.29 8.61 20.77
N ASP A 247 3.10 7.72 21.35
CA ASP A 247 3.13 6.26 21.10
C ASP A 247 1.90 5.46 21.61
N GLU A 248 0.78 6.08 22.00
CA GLU A 248 -0.29 5.39 22.73
C GLU A 248 -1.49 4.94 21.87
N ILE A 249 -1.62 5.34 20.60
CA ILE A 249 -2.84 5.10 19.81
C ILE A 249 -2.50 4.59 18.39
N SER A 250 -2.77 3.30 18.13
CA SER A 250 -2.70 2.71 16.78
C SER A 250 -3.99 2.98 16.00
N MET A 251 -3.88 3.51 14.77
CA MET A 251 -5.05 3.80 13.95
C MET A 251 -5.91 2.57 13.63
N VAL A 252 -5.34 1.37 13.70
CA VAL A 252 -6.05 0.11 13.41
C VAL A 252 -7.09 -0.24 14.48
N GLU A 253 -6.92 0.20 15.73
CA GLU A 253 -7.77 -0.20 16.85
C GLU A 253 -9.07 0.61 16.96
N PHE A 254 -9.11 1.82 16.40
CA PHE A 254 -10.19 2.80 16.63
C PHE A 254 -11.11 3.03 15.42
N LEU A 255 -10.78 2.45 14.27
CA LEU A 255 -11.68 2.46 13.12
C LEU A 255 -12.87 1.53 13.39
N ASP A 256 -14.00 1.77 12.73
CA ASP A 256 -15.14 0.87 12.80
C ASP A 256 -14.75 -0.49 12.18
N THR A 257 -14.19 -1.39 13.00
CA THR A 257 -13.80 -2.75 12.61
C THR A 257 -15.01 -3.70 12.60
N GLY A 258 -16.21 -3.19 12.28
CA GLY A 258 -17.34 -4.04 11.91
C GLY A 258 -16.88 -5.02 10.85
N PHE A 259 -16.79 -6.30 11.23
CA PHE A 259 -16.17 -7.41 10.51
C PHE A 259 -16.56 -7.45 9.02
N GLU A 260 -15.81 -6.68 8.25
CA GLU A 260 -15.31 -6.90 6.90
C GLU A 260 -14.22 -5.83 6.74
N SER A 261 -13.09 -6.04 7.42
CA SER A 261 -11.81 -5.85 6.74
C SER A 261 -11.79 -6.83 5.56
N LEU A 262 -12.64 -6.58 4.56
CA LEU A 262 -12.25 -6.86 3.22
C LEU A 262 -11.05 -5.94 3.06
N GLY A 263 -9.85 -6.51 3.09
CA GLY A 263 -8.57 -5.82 2.90
C GLY A 263 -8.47 -5.19 1.52
N HIS A 264 -9.46 -4.38 1.14
CA HIS A 264 -9.48 -3.49 0.00
C HIS A 264 -8.50 -2.39 0.34
N SER A 265 -7.22 -2.67 0.12
CA SER A 265 -6.44 -1.62 -0.48
C SER A 265 -7.22 -1.10 -1.67
N ALA A 266 -7.45 0.20 -1.67
CA ALA A 266 -8.16 0.86 -2.75
C ALA A 266 -7.43 0.64 -4.09
N VAL A 267 -6.12 0.36 -4.05
CA VAL A 267 -5.30 0.03 -5.22
C VAL A 267 -5.46 -1.44 -5.60
N THR A 268 -6.01 -1.65 -6.80
CA THR A 268 -6.32 -2.96 -7.41
C THR A 268 -5.72 -3.03 -8.81
N ASP A 269 -5.74 -4.22 -9.44
CA ASP A 269 -5.34 -4.40 -10.84
C ASP A 269 -6.08 -3.45 -11.81
N GLN A 270 -7.32 -3.08 -11.48
CA GLN A 270 -8.12 -2.14 -12.26
C GLN A 270 -7.47 -0.74 -12.29
N ILE A 271 -6.92 -0.27 -11.17
CA ILE A 271 -6.22 1.02 -11.11
C ILE A 271 -4.94 0.96 -11.95
N LEU A 272 -4.19 -0.14 -11.90
CA LEU A 272 -3.00 -0.28 -12.75
C LEU A 272 -3.34 -0.36 -14.24
N ARG A 273 -4.48 -0.98 -14.59
CA ARG A 273 -4.97 -1.03 -15.98
C ARG A 273 -5.29 0.36 -16.50
N ASP A 274 -5.98 1.15 -15.70
CA ASP A 274 -6.49 2.45 -16.10
C ASP A 274 -5.45 3.58 -15.93
N PHE A 275 -4.26 3.28 -15.41
CA PHE A 275 -3.14 4.22 -15.29
C PHE A 275 -2.38 4.30 -16.62
N SER A 276 -2.34 5.48 -17.26
CA SER A 276 -1.76 5.62 -18.61
C SER A 276 -0.37 6.29 -18.65
N TYR A 277 0.11 6.89 -17.55
CA TYR A 277 1.36 7.66 -17.50
C TYR A 277 2.55 6.91 -16.93
N TRP A 278 2.66 5.63 -17.27
CA TRP A 278 3.74 4.78 -16.80
C TRP A 278 5.14 5.34 -17.12
N ASN A 279 5.30 6.06 -18.22
CA ASN A 279 6.57 6.66 -18.66
C ASN A 279 7.07 7.82 -17.78
N LYS A 280 6.28 8.34 -16.83
CA LYS A 280 6.74 9.38 -15.90
C LYS A 280 7.03 8.87 -14.50
N VAL A 281 6.67 7.61 -14.23
CA VAL A 281 6.79 7.02 -12.91
C VAL A 281 8.21 6.50 -12.74
N SER A 282 9.00 7.15 -11.89
CA SER A 282 10.33 6.67 -11.47
C SER A 282 10.27 5.80 -10.22
N GLY A 283 9.25 5.95 -9.39
CA GLY A 283 9.00 5.06 -8.26
C GLY A 283 7.52 4.74 -8.12
N LEU A 284 7.20 3.50 -7.78
CA LEU A 284 5.82 3.04 -7.61
C LEU A 284 5.67 2.27 -6.29
N TRP A 285 4.79 2.76 -5.42
CA TRP A 285 4.45 2.12 -4.15
C TRP A 285 3.11 1.42 -4.29
N LEU A 286 3.10 0.10 -4.19
CA LEU A 286 1.90 -0.75 -4.20
C LEU A 286 1.86 -1.65 -2.95
N SER A 287 2.60 -1.29 -1.91
CA SER A 287 2.72 -2.11 -0.70
C SER A 287 1.36 -2.31 -0.04
N ARG A 288 1.07 -3.55 0.36
CA ARG A 288 -0.19 -4.01 0.98
C ARG A 288 -1.41 -3.69 0.12
N SER A 289 -1.22 -3.69 -1.21
CA SER A 289 -2.31 -3.51 -2.17
C SER A 289 -2.98 -4.83 -2.60
N LYS A 290 -4.14 -4.72 -3.26
CA LYS A 290 -4.84 -5.85 -3.90
C LYS A 290 -4.35 -6.12 -5.31
N VAL A 291 -3.14 -5.65 -5.63
CA VAL A 291 -2.51 -5.92 -6.91
C VAL A 291 -2.06 -7.39 -6.94
N THR A 292 -2.39 -8.06 -8.03
CA THR A 292 -2.00 -9.44 -8.33
C THR A 292 -1.09 -9.48 -9.56
N ASP A 293 -0.61 -10.67 -9.93
CA ASP A 293 0.17 -10.90 -11.14
C ASP A 293 -0.52 -10.32 -12.40
N ALA A 294 -1.86 -10.37 -12.44
CA ALA A 294 -2.66 -9.85 -13.55
C ALA A 294 -2.61 -8.32 -13.67
N GLY A 295 -2.38 -7.59 -12.56
CA GLY A 295 -2.17 -6.15 -12.54
C GLY A 295 -0.75 -5.75 -12.91
N ILE A 296 0.26 -6.51 -12.46
CA ILE A 296 1.68 -6.20 -12.71
C ILE A 296 2.02 -6.17 -14.20
N LYS A 297 1.29 -6.92 -15.05
CA LYS A 297 1.48 -6.87 -16.51
C LYS A 297 1.34 -5.47 -17.13
N TYR A 298 0.58 -4.57 -16.50
CA TYR A 298 0.38 -3.21 -17.00
C TYR A 298 1.60 -2.31 -16.75
N LEU A 299 2.51 -2.70 -15.85
CA LEU A 299 3.75 -1.96 -15.60
C LEU A 299 4.72 -1.97 -16.78
N ARG A 300 4.49 -2.78 -17.83
CA ARG A 300 5.35 -2.84 -19.03
C ARG A 300 5.59 -1.49 -19.71
N GLY A 301 4.67 -0.53 -19.56
CA GLY A 301 4.83 0.83 -20.08
C GLY A 301 5.74 1.72 -19.22
N ALA A 302 6.17 1.25 -18.05
CA ALA A 302 6.88 2.04 -17.05
C ALA A 302 8.39 2.03 -17.32
N THR A 303 8.77 2.55 -18.49
CA THR A 303 10.15 2.47 -19.00
C THR A 303 11.17 3.20 -18.14
N HIS A 304 10.69 4.15 -17.31
CA HIS A 304 11.52 4.93 -16.39
C HIS A 304 11.39 4.47 -14.93
N LEU A 305 10.68 3.37 -14.67
CA LEU A 305 10.45 2.89 -13.31
C LEU A 305 11.74 2.39 -12.69
N TYR A 306 12.26 3.15 -11.73
CA TYR A 306 13.49 2.85 -10.99
C TYR A 306 13.23 2.01 -9.74
N SER A 307 12.17 2.30 -8.99
CA SER A 307 11.86 1.61 -7.74
C SER A 307 10.41 1.13 -7.67
N LEU A 308 10.20 -0.13 -7.28
CA LEU A 308 8.89 -0.75 -7.16
C LEU A 308 8.72 -1.42 -5.79
N ASN A 309 7.67 -1.06 -5.07
CA ASN A 309 7.35 -1.68 -3.79
C ASN A 309 6.07 -2.51 -3.87
N LEU A 310 6.20 -3.83 -3.86
CA LEU A 310 5.11 -4.82 -3.85
C LEU A 310 4.94 -5.49 -2.48
N SER A 311 5.57 -4.98 -1.42
CA SER A 311 5.57 -5.68 -0.14
C SER A 311 4.16 -5.91 0.41
N GLY A 312 3.85 -7.13 0.85
CA GLY A 312 2.55 -7.51 1.41
C GLY A 312 1.42 -7.58 0.38
N THR A 313 1.73 -7.72 -0.91
CA THR A 313 0.75 -8.01 -1.97
C THR A 313 0.65 -9.52 -2.23
N GLU A 314 -0.35 -9.92 -3.02
CA GLU A 314 -0.61 -11.33 -3.36
C GLU A 314 0.18 -11.82 -4.59
N VAL A 315 1.20 -11.07 -5.05
CA VAL A 315 2.00 -11.42 -6.23
C VAL A 315 2.85 -12.69 -6.03
N THR A 316 3.02 -13.44 -7.11
CA THR A 316 3.80 -14.69 -7.19
C THR A 316 4.96 -14.54 -8.18
N ASP A 317 5.71 -15.62 -8.44
CA ASP A 317 6.76 -15.65 -9.46
C ASP A 317 6.26 -15.21 -10.85
N ALA A 318 4.97 -15.41 -11.15
CA ALA A 318 4.38 -14.99 -12.42
C ALA A 318 4.38 -13.47 -12.62
N ALA A 319 4.27 -12.67 -11.55
CA ALA A 319 4.42 -11.22 -11.65
C ALA A 319 5.83 -10.83 -12.12
N LEU A 320 6.86 -11.57 -11.71
CA LEU A 320 8.25 -11.20 -12.00
C LEU A 320 8.57 -11.31 -13.49
N GLU A 321 7.92 -12.21 -14.23
CA GLU A 321 8.01 -12.28 -15.70
C GLU A 321 7.61 -10.97 -16.39
N HIS A 322 6.74 -10.18 -15.76
CA HIS A 322 6.36 -8.87 -16.27
C HIS A 322 7.36 -7.77 -15.90
N LEU A 323 8.18 -7.97 -14.86
CA LEU A 323 9.20 -7.02 -14.40
C LEU A 323 10.53 -7.15 -15.17
N LYS A 324 10.85 -8.34 -15.71
CA LYS A 324 12.08 -8.58 -16.50
C LYS A 324 12.25 -7.64 -17.71
N GLY A 325 11.16 -7.06 -18.21
CA GLY A 325 11.15 -6.17 -19.37
C GLY A 325 11.33 -4.67 -19.06
N LEU A 326 11.52 -4.29 -17.79
CA LEU A 326 11.62 -2.89 -17.40
C LEU A 326 13.09 -2.42 -17.40
N PRO A 327 13.49 -1.54 -18.34
CA PRO A 327 14.90 -1.29 -18.63
C PRO A 327 15.61 -0.48 -17.53
N GLU A 328 14.87 0.29 -16.75
CA GLU A 328 15.41 1.14 -15.68
C GLU A 328 15.04 0.62 -14.28
N LEU A 329 14.50 -0.59 -14.13
CA LEU A 329 14.11 -1.12 -12.81
C LEU A 329 15.32 -1.58 -12.01
N HIS A 330 15.65 -0.80 -10.98
CA HIS A 330 16.82 -1.02 -10.13
C HIS A 330 16.47 -1.43 -8.70
N SER A 331 15.25 -1.23 -8.23
CA SER A 331 14.87 -1.55 -6.86
C SER A 331 13.50 -2.22 -6.83
N VAL A 332 13.42 -3.44 -6.28
CA VAL A 332 12.14 -4.12 -6.04
C VAL A 332 12.04 -4.61 -4.60
N ASN A 333 10.94 -4.28 -3.91
CA ASN A 333 10.63 -4.81 -2.59
C ASN A 333 9.48 -5.83 -2.67
N LEU A 334 9.79 -7.08 -2.32
CA LEU A 334 8.90 -8.24 -2.42
C LEU A 334 8.55 -8.83 -1.04
N ARG A 335 8.79 -8.10 0.05
CA ARG A 335 8.60 -8.61 1.42
C ARG A 335 7.15 -9.04 1.65
N GLY A 336 6.93 -10.25 2.17
CA GLY A 336 5.58 -10.73 2.51
C GLY A 336 4.68 -10.97 1.30
N THR A 337 5.29 -11.20 0.13
CA THR A 337 4.60 -11.69 -1.07
C THR A 337 4.66 -13.21 -1.16
N GLN A 338 4.04 -13.79 -2.19
CA GLN A 338 4.09 -15.23 -2.48
C GLN A 338 5.18 -15.58 -3.50
N VAL A 339 6.09 -14.64 -3.79
CA VAL A 339 7.25 -14.87 -4.64
C VAL A 339 8.19 -15.87 -3.98
N SER A 340 8.61 -16.88 -4.74
CA SER A 340 9.59 -17.86 -4.29
C SER A 340 11.01 -17.30 -4.43
N PRO A 341 11.97 -17.81 -3.65
CA PRO A 341 13.39 -17.50 -3.85
C PRO A 341 13.88 -17.79 -5.28
N ARG A 342 13.26 -18.75 -5.98
CA ARG A 342 13.57 -19.05 -7.38
C ARG A 342 13.23 -17.87 -8.28
N GLY A 343 12.02 -17.34 -8.17
CA GLY A 343 11.58 -16.20 -8.96
C GLY A 343 12.46 -14.98 -8.74
N VAL A 344 12.87 -14.73 -7.48
CA VAL A 344 13.82 -13.64 -7.14
C VAL A 344 15.14 -13.80 -7.90
N LEU A 345 15.73 -15.01 -7.90
CA LEU A 345 16.98 -15.28 -8.60
C LEU A 345 16.83 -15.18 -10.13
N GLU A 346 15.73 -15.67 -10.69
CA GLU A 346 15.45 -15.56 -12.12
C GLU A 346 15.23 -14.10 -12.56
N LEU A 347 14.64 -13.26 -11.70
CA LEU A 347 14.51 -11.83 -11.94
C LEU A 347 15.87 -11.14 -11.93
N ILE A 348 16.72 -11.41 -10.94
CA ILE A 348 18.08 -10.85 -10.88
C ILE A 348 18.90 -11.31 -12.09
N ALA A 349 18.81 -12.58 -12.49
CA ALA A 349 19.54 -13.10 -13.64
C ALA A 349 19.14 -12.44 -14.97
N SER A 350 17.97 -11.78 -15.01
CA SER A 350 17.48 -11.08 -16.19
C SER A 350 17.95 -9.63 -16.31
N SER A 351 18.64 -9.07 -15.31
CA SER A 351 19.10 -7.68 -15.31
C SER A 351 20.46 -7.48 -14.65
N ASP A 352 21.35 -6.78 -15.33
CA ASP A 352 22.73 -6.52 -14.87
C ASP A 352 22.83 -5.47 -13.75
N SER A 353 21.74 -4.75 -13.44
CA SER A 353 21.71 -3.61 -12.51
C SER A 353 20.61 -3.65 -11.44
N MET A 354 19.73 -4.65 -11.46
CA MET A 354 18.58 -4.72 -10.57
C MET A 354 18.97 -5.10 -9.14
N GLN A 355 18.69 -4.23 -8.18
CA GLN A 355 18.78 -4.48 -6.73
C GLN A 355 17.44 -4.98 -6.19
N ILE A 356 17.46 -6.04 -5.38
CA ILE A 356 16.27 -6.49 -4.67
C ILE A 356 16.46 -6.16 -3.20
N VAL A 357 15.68 -5.20 -2.74
CA VAL A 357 15.79 -4.66 -1.39
C VAL A 357 14.78 -5.38 -0.50
N PHE A 358 15.28 -6.10 0.50
CA PHE A 358 14.46 -6.67 1.56
C PHE A 358 14.65 -5.84 2.83
N PRO A 359 13.66 -5.01 3.23
CA PRO A 359 13.76 -4.25 4.46
C PRO A 359 13.72 -5.17 5.68
N GLY A 360 14.84 -5.24 6.41
CA GLY A 360 14.83 -5.58 7.83
C GLY A 360 14.79 -4.29 8.63
N GLY A 361 13.65 -3.99 9.27
CA GLY A 361 13.50 -2.85 10.19
C GLY A 361 13.46 -1.48 9.51
N TRP A 362 12.73 -0.54 10.11
CA TRP A 362 12.64 0.85 9.67
C TRP A 362 13.95 1.58 10.00
N GLY A 363 14.50 2.36 9.06
CA GLY A 363 15.69 3.20 9.31
C GLY A 363 16.95 2.88 8.48
N TRP A 364 16.84 2.64 7.17
CA TRP A 364 18.00 2.48 6.30
C TRP A 364 18.18 3.77 5.49
N LYS A 365 19.25 4.49 5.86
CA LYS A 365 19.83 5.53 5.04
C LYS A 365 20.49 4.83 3.85
N LEU A 366 20.00 5.10 2.64
CA LEU A 366 20.71 4.78 1.39
C LEU A 366 21.96 5.68 1.35
N GLU A 367 22.99 5.35 2.14
CA GLU A 367 24.31 5.89 1.89
C GLU A 367 24.77 5.28 0.56
N ASN A 368 24.76 6.12 -0.49
CA ASN A 368 25.45 6.01 -1.78
C ASN A 368 26.31 4.73 -1.94
N SER A 369 25.65 3.59 -2.06
CA SER A 369 26.32 2.31 -2.25
C SER A 369 26.02 1.88 -3.67
N HIS A 370 27.00 2.14 -4.54
CA HIS A 370 27.04 1.71 -5.94
C HIS A 370 27.14 0.17 -6.08
N GLY A 371 26.42 -0.62 -5.27
CA GLY A 371 26.56 -2.08 -5.20
C GLY A 371 25.25 -2.84 -4.99
N PHE A 372 25.09 -3.92 -5.74
CA PHE A 372 23.97 -4.86 -5.69
C PHE A 372 23.92 -5.59 -4.32
N GLN A 373 22.75 -5.58 -3.65
CA GLN A 373 22.50 -6.29 -2.39
C GLN A 373 21.40 -7.35 -2.59
N LEU A 374 21.59 -8.55 -2.04
CA LEU A 374 20.63 -9.65 -2.10
C LEU A 374 20.41 -10.23 -0.70
N LYS A 375 19.15 -10.32 -0.26
CA LYS A 375 18.78 -10.95 1.00
C LYS A 375 17.70 -12.00 0.78
N LEU A 376 17.93 -13.23 1.17
CA LEU A 376 16.94 -14.31 1.06
C LEU A 376 16.63 -14.80 2.47
N SER A 377 15.36 -14.81 2.86
CA SER A 377 14.93 -15.32 4.18
C SER A 377 13.77 -16.29 3.98
N SER A 378 14.08 -17.55 3.69
CA SER A 378 13.10 -18.65 3.65
C SER A 378 13.79 -19.97 3.96
N SER A 379 13.11 -20.83 4.73
CA SER A 379 13.55 -22.19 5.05
C SER A 379 13.45 -23.17 3.86
N ALA A 380 12.89 -22.73 2.72
CA ALA A 380 12.64 -23.58 1.55
C ALA A 380 13.71 -23.51 0.44
N ILE A 381 14.86 -22.86 0.68
CA ILE A 381 15.92 -22.75 -0.33
C ILE A 381 16.74 -24.06 -0.35
N THR A 382 16.47 -24.92 -1.33
CA THR A 382 17.14 -26.22 -1.55
C THR A 382 18.38 -26.08 -2.45
N GLY A 383 19.18 -27.15 -2.57
CA GLY A 383 20.42 -27.18 -3.37
C GLY A 383 20.27 -26.75 -4.84
N ASP A 384 19.11 -26.98 -5.46
CA ASP A 384 18.86 -26.63 -6.86
C ASP A 384 18.88 -25.11 -7.12
N LEU A 385 18.48 -24.31 -6.11
CA LEU A 385 18.54 -22.86 -6.19
C LEU A 385 19.97 -22.33 -6.20
N PHE A 386 20.93 -23.09 -5.66
CA PHE A 386 22.31 -22.65 -5.61
C PHE A 386 23.00 -22.74 -6.97
N GLN A 387 22.51 -23.54 -7.92
CA GLN A 387 23.04 -23.53 -9.29
C GLN A 387 22.76 -22.20 -10.02
N LEU A 388 21.65 -21.52 -9.69
CA LEU A 388 21.32 -20.20 -10.23
C LEU A 388 22.28 -19.12 -9.72
N PHE A 389 22.92 -19.27 -8.56
CA PHE A 389 23.92 -18.30 -8.09
C PHE A 389 25.12 -18.20 -9.05
N GLY A 390 25.49 -19.28 -9.74
CA GLY A 390 26.54 -19.24 -10.77
C GLY A 390 26.14 -18.47 -12.04
N THR A 391 24.86 -18.11 -12.20
CA THR A 391 24.32 -17.40 -13.36
C THR A 391 24.03 -15.91 -13.11
N VAL A 392 24.08 -15.46 -11.86
CA VAL A 392 23.84 -14.06 -11.47
C VAL A 392 25.14 -13.33 -11.22
N ARG A 393 25.18 -12.03 -11.53
CA ARG A 393 26.31 -11.17 -11.20
C ARG A 393 26.50 -11.10 -9.69
N ALA A 394 27.76 -11.14 -9.25
CA ALA A 394 28.15 -11.13 -7.85
C ALA A 394 27.60 -9.91 -7.08
N PRO A 395 26.74 -10.09 -6.04
CA PRO A 395 26.36 -8.99 -5.16
C PRO A 395 27.53 -8.53 -4.30
N ALA A 396 27.54 -7.25 -3.93
CA ALA A 396 28.47 -6.74 -2.92
C ALA A 396 28.06 -7.18 -1.49
N TYR A 397 26.77 -7.45 -1.28
CA TYR A 397 26.19 -7.88 -0.01
C TYR A 397 25.21 -9.04 -0.23
N LEU A 398 25.42 -10.16 0.46
CA LEU A 398 24.56 -11.34 0.42
C LEU A 398 24.16 -11.75 1.84
N ASP A 399 22.86 -11.75 2.13
CA ASP A 399 22.31 -12.18 3.41
C ASP A 399 21.41 -13.41 3.22
N LEU A 400 21.83 -14.51 3.83
CA LEU A 400 21.22 -15.83 3.77
C LEU A 400 20.92 -16.35 5.19
N ASP A 401 20.76 -15.44 6.16
CA ASP A 401 20.53 -15.78 7.55
C ASP A 401 19.28 -16.67 7.74
N GLY A 402 19.41 -17.74 8.53
CA GLY A 402 18.32 -18.63 8.90
C GLY A 402 17.81 -19.55 7.77
N ILE A 403 18.51 -19.61 6.63
CA ILE A 403 18.23 -20.58 5.57
C ILE A 403 18.75 -21.96 5.97
N ALA A 404 18.06 -23.02 5.55
CA ALA A 404 18.53 -24.41 5.64
C ALA A 404 19.69 -24.71 4.65
N LEU A 405 20.76 -23.94 4.76
CA LEU A 405 21.96 -24.04 3.92
C LEU A 405 22.95 -25.06 4.51
N MET A 406 23.38 -26.01 3.67
CA MET A 406 24.39 -27.04 3.95
C MET A 406 25.71 -26.75 3.22
N ASP A 407 26.78 -27.46 3.57
CA ASP A 407 28.14 -27.23 3.05
C ASP A 407 28.22 -27.23 1.51
N GLU A 408 27.46 -28.10 0.86
CA GLU A 408 27.42 -28.22 -0.61
C GLU A 408 26.89 -26.94 -1.28
N GLY A 409 25.99 -26.21 -0.61
CA GLY A 409 25.43 -24.96 -1.13
C GLY A 409 26.45 -23.82 -1.20
N LEU A 410 27.50 -23.85 -0.38
CA LEU A 410 28.58 -22.85 -0.44
C LEU A 410 29.45 -22.98 -1.69
N ALA A 411 29.50 -24.16 -2.33
CA ALA A 411 30.32 -24.39 -3.52
C ALA A 411 29.97 -23.44 -4.66
N ASN A 412 28.70 -23.05 -4.78
CA ASN A 412 28.21 -22.17 -5.83
C ASN A 412 28.42 -20.68 -5.52
N LEU A 413 28.82 -20.32 -4.30
CA LEU A 413 29.16 -18.93 -3.95
C LEU A 413 30.57 -18.55 -4.42
N GLY A 414 31.41 -19.52 -4.78
CA GLY A 414 32.81 -19.27 -5.19
C GLY A 414 32.97 -18.35 -6.40
N GLY A 415 31.92 -18.15 -7.20
CA GLY A 415 31.90 -17.21 -8.33
C GLY A 415 31.62 -15.75 -7.97
N PHE A 416 31.35 -15.43 -6.70
CA PHE A 416 31.05 -14.06 -6.27
C PHE A 416 32.29 -13.25 -5.91
N GLU A 417 33.15 -13.03 -6.90
CA GLU A 417 34.45 -12.37 -6.74
C GLU A 417 34.36 -10.94 -6.15
N ASP A 418 33.23 -10.26 -6.34
CA ASP A 418 32.96 -8.90 -5.82
C ASP A 418 32.28 -8.89 -4.43
N LEU A 419 31.98 -10.05 -3.85
CA LEU A 419 31.26 -10.14 -2.58
C LEU A 419 32.07 -9.56 -1.43
N ARG A 420 31.52 -8.53 -0.77
CA ARG A 420 32.16 -7.82 0.35
C ARG A 420 31.58 -8.23 1.69
N THR A 421 30.29 -8.51 1.75
CA THR A 421 29.62 -8.93 2.98
C THR A 421 28.78 -10.17 2.73
N LEU A 422 28.99 -11.21 3.54
CA LEU A 422 28.20 -12.44 3.53
C LEU A 422 27.63 -12.69 4.93
N ARG A 423 26.31 -12.84 5.06
CA ARG A 423 25.66 -13.28 6.29
C ARG A 423 25.03 -14.65 6.07
N ILE A 424 25.45 -15.63 6.86
CA ILE A 424 24.99 -17.03 6.83
C ILE A 424 24.80 -17.54 8.26
N SER A 425 24.28 -16.68 9.14
CA SER A 425 24.03 -17.02 10.54
C SER A 425 22.82 -17.96 10.69
N ASN A 426 22.82 -18.79 11.73
CA ASN A 426 21.78 -19.78 12.03
C ASN A 426 21.53 -20.76 10.86
N THR A 427 22.62 -21.21 10.22
CA THR A 427 22.61 -22.18 9.11
C THR A 427 23.25 -23.51 9.54
N GLN A 428 23.14 -24.56 8.71
CA GLN A 428 23.71 -25.89 8.97
C GLN A 428 25.13 -26.06 8.39
N ILE A 429 25.86 -24.96 8.23
CA ILE A 429 27.24 -24.96 7.73
C ILE A 429 28.20 -25.53 8.78
N SER A 430 29.13 -26.37 8.33
CA SER A 430 30.23 -26.94 9.10
C SER A 430 31.59 -26.40 8.65
N SER A 431 32.65 -26.72 9.39
CA SER A 431 34.03 -26.40 9.01
C SER A 431 34.44 -26.95 7.64
N ALA A 432 33.80 -28.02 7.15
CA ALA A 432 34.09 -28.58 5.83
C ALA A 432 33.59 -27.69 4.69
N GLY A 433 32.47 -26.98 4.88
CA GLY A 433 31.90 -26.05 3.90
C GLY A 433 32.75 -24.78 3.69
N LEU A 434 33.46 -24.33 4.72
CA LEU A 434 34.26 -23.09 4.65
C LEU A 434 35.35 -23.09 3.57
N LYS A 435 35.78 -24.26 3.10
CA LYS A 435 36.74 -24.37 1.98
C LYS A 435 36.26 -23.64 0.72
N HIS A 436 34.94 -23.53 0.53
CA HIS A 436 34.33 -22.89 -0.63
C HIS A 436 34.34 -21.36 -0.56
N LEU A 437 34.50 -20.77 0.63
CA LEU A 437 34.57 -19.32 0.84
C LEU A 437 35.99 -18.77 0.70
N ALA A 438 37.01 -19.62 0.75
CA ALA A 438 38.42 -19.21 0.75
C ALA A 438 38.84 -18.43 -0.51
N GLY A 439 38.11 -18.57 -1.63
CA GLY A 439 38.37 -17.85 -2.88
C GLY A 439 37.81 -16.43 -2.94
N LEU A 440 36.98 -16.02 -1.98
CA LEU A 440 36.28 -14.73 -2.00
C LEU A 440 37.17 -13.59 -1.46
N ALA A 441 38.23 -13.24 -2.20
CA ALA A 441 39.24 -12.27 -1.77
C ALA A 441 38.69 -10.85 -1.48
N SER A 442 37.54 -10.50 -2.06
CA SER A 442 36.85 -9.23 -1.80
C SER A 442 36.06 -9.22 -0.49
N LEU A 443 35.91 -10.36 0.18
CA LEU A 443 35.12 -10.45 1.41
C LEU A 443 35.77 -9.64 2.53
N ARG A 444 34.97 -8.82 3.19
CA ARG A 444 35.35 -7.92 4.29
C ARG A 444 34.61 -8.22 5.57
N LYS A 445 33.39 -8.75 5.47
CA LYS A 445 32.57 -9.15 6.61
C LYS A 445 31.91 -10.50 6.34
N LEU A 446 32.00 -11.40 7.31
CA LEU A 446 31.36 -12.71 7.28
C LEU A 446 30.69 -12.96 8.63
N ASP A 447 29.36 -13.17 8.63
CA ASP A 447 28.61 -13.55 9.82
C ASP A 447 28.25 -15.03 9.79
N LEU A 448 28.81 -15.80 10.73
CA LEU A 448 28.68 -17.25 10.89
C LEU A 448 28.05 -17.61 12.25
N ARG A 449 27.42 -16.66 12.94
CA ARG A 449 26.82 -16.88 14.27
C ARG A 449 25.75 -17.98 14.22
N GLY A 450 25.67 -18.80 15.26
CA GLY A 450 24.75 -19.96 15.28
C GLY A 450 24.97 -21.04 14.21
N SER A 451 26.15 -21.13 13.58
CA SER A 451 26.54 -22.23 12.68
C SER A 451 27.31 -23.34 13.40
N ALA A 452 27.44 -24.52 12.77
CA ALA A 452 28.17 -25.69 13.32
C ALA A 452 29.67 -25.70 12.95
N VAL A 453 30.28 -24.52 12.91
CA VAL A 453 31.70 -24.34 12.55
C VAL A 453 32.57 -24.41 13.81
N ALA A 454 33.70 -25.12 13.71
CA ALA A 454 34.70 -25.25 14.76
C ALA A 454 35.81 -24.19 14.68
N ASP A 455 36.50 -23.94 15.81
CA ASP A 455 37.64 -23.01 15.93
C ASP A 455 38.69 -23.21 14.83
N GLU A 456 39.04 -24.48 14.53
CA GLU A 456 40.03 -24.81 13.51
C GLU A 456 39.61 -24.35 12.12
N GLY A 457 38.30 -24.48 11.80
CA GLY A 457 37.72 -24.04 10.54
C GLY A 457 37.80 -22.52 10.37
N ILE A 458 37.43 -21.76 11.42
CA ILE A 458 37.53 -20.30 11.43
C ILE A 458 38.98 -19.86 11.28
N ASN A 459 39.91 -20.45 12.04
CA ASN A 459 41.33 -20.12 11.96
C ASN A 459 41.90 -20.36 10.56
N LYS A 460 41.49 -21.45 9.90
CA LYS A 460 41.91 -21.74 8.53
C LYS A 460 41.33 -20.73 7.53
N LEU A 461 40.06 -20.37 7.68
CA LEU A 461 39.41 -19.38 6.82
C LEU A 461 39.98 -17.98 7.02
N GLN A 462 40.26 -17.58 8.25
CA GLN A 462 40.87 -16.28 8.58
C GLN A 462 42.27 -16.13 7.95
N ARG A 463 43.04 -17.22 7.85
CA ARG A 463 44.33 -17.21 7.11
C ARG A 463 44.14 -17.04 5.61
N ALA A 464 43.08 -17.61 5.04
CA ALA A 464 42.76 -17.46 3.62
C ALA A 464 42.19 -16.07 3.29
N LEU A 465 41.42 -15.48 4.22
CA LEU A 465 40.78 -14.18 4.10
C LEU A 465 41.27 -13.21 5.18
N PRO A 466 42.54 -12.77 5.15
CA PRO A 466 43.14 -11.99 6.23
C PRO A 466 42.48 -10.63 6.47
N ASN A 467 41.81 -10.08 5.44
CA ASN A 467 41.12 -8.79 5.50
C ASN A 467 39.61 -8.91 5.77
N CYS A 468 39.12 -10.13 6.03
CA CYS A 468 37.72 -10.37 6.35
C CYS A 468 37.53 -10.40 7.88
N LYS A 469 36.60 -9.60 8.38
CA LYS A 469 36.11 -9.70 9.76
C LYS A 469 35.09 -10.83 9.83
N ILE A 470 35.41 -11.88 10.59
CA ILE A 470 34.54 -13.03 10.80
C ILE A 470 33.87 -12.91 12.18
N ASP A 471 32.55 -12.74 12.19
CA ASP A 471 31.72 -12.71 13.40
C ASP A 471 31.16 -14.14 13.64
N TRP A 472 31.50 -14.75 14.78
CA TRP A 472 31.18 -16.14 15.12
C TRP A 472 31.08 -16.31 16.65
N ASP A 473 30.17 -17.16 17.13
CA ASP A 473 29.79 -17.25 18.56
C ASP A 473 30.58 -18.28 19.39
N GLY A 474 31.52 -19.02 18.78
CA GLY A 474 32.15 -20.16 19.44
C GLY A 474 31.45 -21.49 19.16
N THR A 475 32.14 -22.61 19.35
CA THR A 475 31.49 -23.93 19.42
C THR A 475 30.62 -23.98 20.68
N LYS A 476 29.32 -24.27 20.52
CA LYS A 476 28.46 -24.66 21.64
C LYS A 476 28.75 -26.08 22.10
#